data_AF-A0A819TQN9-F1
#
_entry.id   AF-A0A819TQN9-F1
#
_cell.length_a   1.000
_cell.length_b   1.000
_cell.length_c   1.000
_cell.angle_alpha   90.00
_cell.angle_beta   90.00
_cell.angle_gamma   90.00
#
_symmetry.space_group_name_H-M   'P 1'
#
loop_
_entity.id
_entity.type
_entity.pdbx_description
1 polymer ?
#
loop_
_entity_poly.entity_id
_entity_poly.type
_entity_poly.pdbx_seq_one_letter_code
_entity_poly.pdbx_strand_id
1 'polypeptide(L)'
;MKSYADLSPLYGWTKKTQDSVRTGKDGLLKPGQFADTRFWLQTACMTTLLVLFNRNHNYLAEKLLQIDENCRFRSLREQERDEALFQTARLINGRTYARTILFDYLRVILGMNRIESTSTVQLTRDFSDVGCGGDTPKATGNQSPIEFNFLYRWHQQLVWRMKSG
;
A
#
# COMPACT_ATOMS: atom_id res chain seq x y z
N MET A 1 -1.39 -12.87 -7.77
CA MET A 1 -1.54 -11.61 -7.01
C MET A 1 -1.84 -11.99 -5.56
N LYS A 2 -1.25 -11.31 -4.57
CA LYS A 2 -1.52 -11.63 -3.16
C LYS A 2 -2.85 -11.01 -2.73
N SER A 3 -3.54 -11.68 -1.81
CA SER A 3 -4.80 -11.24 -1.19
C SER A 3 -4.61 -10.13 -0.14
N TYR A 4 -3.37 -9.78 0.22
CA TYR A 4 -3.07 -8.77 1.22
C TYR A 4 -2.94 -7.37 0.60
N ALA A 5 -3.34 -6.34 1.35
CA ALA A 5 -3.17 -4.94 0.98
C ALA A 5 -1.74 -4.44 1.31
N ASP A 6 -0.75 -4.99 0.62
CA ASP A 6 0.69 -4.81 0.92
C ASP A 6 1.45 -3.91 -0.08
N LEU A 7 0.71 -3.21 -0.95
CA LEU A 7 1.27 -2.42 -2.05
C LEU A 7 2.19 -3.22 -2.99
N SER A 8 1.92 -4.53 -3.15
CA SER A 8 2.66 -5.42 -4.04
C SER A 8 2.78 -4.96 -5.50
N PRO A 9 1.87 -4.14 -6.08
CA PRO A 9 2.14 -3.54 -7.40
C PRO A 9 3.40 -2.68 -7.44
N LEU A 10 3.74 -2.00 -6.34
CA LEU A 10 4.95 -1.18 -6.22
C LEU A 10 6.17 -2.05 -5.89
N TYR A 11 6.08 -2.87 -4.84
CA TYR A 11 7.23 -3.60 -4.27
C TYR A 11 7.46 -5.00 -4.84
N GLY A 12 6.48 -5.59 -5.50
CA GLY A 12 6.50 -6.99 -5.93
C GLY A 12 6.18 -7.97 -4.79
N TRP A 13 6.01 -9.24 -5.15
CA TRP A 13 5.65 -10.30 -4.21
C TRP A 13 6.79 -11.30 -3.91
N THR A 14 7.86 -11.29 -4.72
CA THR A 14 9.05 -12.13 -4.57
C THR A 14 10.27 -11.25 -4.30
N LYS A 15 11.26 -11.78 -3.57
CA LYS A 15 12.53 -11.07 -3.32
C LYS A 15 13.19 -10.56 -4.62
N LYS A 16 13.23 -11.39 -5.66
CA LYS A 16 13.73 -11.01 -6.99
C LYS A 16 13.02 -9.78 -7.58
N THR A 17 11.69 -9.70 -7.48
CA THR A 17 10.94 -8.54 -7.99
C THR A 17 11.16 -7.30 -7.14
N GLN A 18 11.29 -7.48 -5.82
CA GLN A 18 11.59 -6.39 -4.89
C GLN A 18 12.99 -5.80 -5.15
N ASP A 19 13.99 -6.65 -5.36
CA ASP A 19 15.35 -6.22 -5.63
C ASP A 19 15.45 -5.52 -7.01
N SER A 20 14.57 -5.86 -7.96
CA SER A 20 14.56 -5.20 -9.27
C SER A 20 14.18 -3.70 -9.20
N VAL A 21 13.33 -3.32 -8.25
CA VAL A 21 12.85 -1.93 -8.07
C VAL A 21 13.69 -1.13 -7.07
N ARG A 22 14.53 -1.79 -6.26
CA ARG A 22 15.40 -1.14 -5.27
C ARG A 22 16.67 -0.57 -5.91
N THR A 23 17.20 0.49 -5.31
CA THR A 23 18.56 0.99 -5.61
C THR A 23 19.63 0.12 -4.94
N GLY A 24 19.28 -0.55 -3.83
CA GLY A 24 20.21 -1.28 -2.97
C GLY A 24 21.03 -0.37 -2.06
N LYS A 25 20.63 0.90 -1.93
CA LYS A 25 21.27 1.89 -1.06
C LYS A 25 20.23 2.68 -0.27
N ASP A 26 20.48 2.81 1.04
CA ASP A 26 19.70 3.60 2.00
C ASP A 26 18.19 3.30 2.00
N GLY A 27 17.82 2.09 1.59
CA GLY A 27 16.45 1.60 1.53
C GLY A 27 15.62 2.21 0.40
N LEU A 28 16.24 2.85 -0.60
CA LEU A 28 15.54 3.59 -1.64
C LEU A 28 15.04 2.71 -2.79
N LEU A 29 13.98 3.19 -3.44
CA LEU A 29 13.49 2.69 -4.72
C LEU A 29 14.06 3.51 -5.88
N LYS A 30 14.21 2.85 -7.03
CA LYS A 30 14.48 3.53 -8.30
C LYS A 30 13.32 4.48 -8.62
N PRO A 31 13.60 5.76 -8.95
CA PRO A 31 12.55 6.74 -9.22
C PRO A 31 11.61 6.29 -10.34
N GLY A 32 10.31 6.29 -10.07
CA GLY A 32 9.27 5.97 -11.07
C GLY A 32 9.20 4.50 -11.49
N GLN A 33 9.95 3.61 -10.85
CA GLN A 33 9.88 2.17 -11.09
C GLN A 33 8.87 1.51 -10.13
N PHE A 34 8.17 0.49 -10.65
CA PHE A 34 7.25 -0.35 -9.90
C PHE A 34 7.31 -1.77 -10.45
N ALA A 35 7.03 -2.76 -9.59
CA ALA A 35 7.29 -4.16 -9.90
C ALA A 35 6.29 -4.78 -10.90
N ASP A 36 5.03 -4.32 -10.88
CA ASP A 36 3.98 -4.89 -11.72
C ASP A 36 3.88 -4.18 -13.08
N THR A 37 4.36 -4.85 -14.12
CA THR A 37 4.40 -4.32 -15.49
C THR A 37 3.03 -4.12 -16.12
N ARG A 38 1.97 -4.72 -15.56
CA ARG A 38 0.60 -4.59 -16.11
C ARG A 38 0.10 -3.15 -16.04
N PHE A 39 0.62 -2.35 -15.11
CA PHE A 39 0.25 -0.95 -14.96
C PHE A 39 0.74 -0.05 -16.09
N TRP A 40 1.74 -0.47 -16.88
CA TRP A 40 2.12 0.25 -18.10
C TRP A 40 1.03 0.30 -19.16
N LEU A 41 0.12 -0.69 -19.15
CA LEU A 41 -1.02 -0.78 -20.06
C LEU A 41 -2.30 -0.16 -19.46
N GLN A 42 -2.24 0.33 -18.22
CA GLN A 42 -3.37 0.94 -17.52
C GLN A 42 -3.45 2.44 -17.76
N THR A 43 -4.53 3.07 -17.29
CA THR A 43 -4.72 4.51 -17.39
C THR A 43 -3.64 5.28 -16.62
N ALA A 44 -3.29 6.48 -17.11
CA ALA A 44 -2.26 7.34 -16.51
C ALA A 44 -2.53 7.69 -15.03
N CYS A 45 -3.80 7.65 -14.59
CA CYS A 45 -4.16 7.86 -13.19
C CYS A 45 -3.54 6.78 -12.28
N MET A 46 -3.64 5.50 -12.69
CA MET A 46 -3.13 4.38 -11.89
C MET A 46 -1.60 4.41 -11.80
N THR A 47 -0.91 4.69 -12.91
CA THR A 47 0.55 4.82 -12.90
C THR A 47 1.00 6.00 -12.07
N THR A 48 0.30 7.13 -12.11
CA THR A 48 0.61 8.32 -11.30
C THR A 48 0.52 8.02 -9.80
N LEU A 49 -0.51 7.29 -9.35
CA LEU A 49 -0.62 6.87 -7.95
C LEU A 49 0.56 5.99 -7.52
N LEU A 50 1.00 5.06 -8.36
CA LEU A 50 2.18 4.23 -8.06
C LEU A 50 3.46 5.06 -7.97
N VAL A 51 3.64 6.04 -8.87
CA VAL A 51 4.77 6.98 -8.80
C VAL A 51 4.72 7.83 -7.53
N LEU A 52 3.53 8.26 -7.10
CA LEU A 52 3.36 8.98 -5.85
C LEU A 52 3.80 8.14 -4.65
N PHE A 53 3.35 6.88 -4.56
CA PHE A 53 3.76 5.97 -3.49
C PHE A 53 5.24 5.58 -3.57
N ASN A 54 5.83 5.50 -4.76
CA ASN A 54 7.28 5.33 -4.96
C ASN A 54 8.05 6.52 -4.35
N ARG A 55 7.65 7.75 -4.67
CA ARG A 55 8.26 8.96 -4.11
C ARG A 55 8.06 9.07 -2.61
N ASN A 56 6.87 8.74 -2.11
CA ASN A 56 6.59 8.74 -0.68
C ASN A 56 7.48 7.74 0.07
N HIS A 57 7.73 6.55 -0.50
CA HIS A 57 8.66 5.60 0.10
C HIS A 57 10.08 6.16 0.22
N ASN A 58 10.60 6.78 -0.84
CA ASN A 58 11.94 7.39 -0.80
C ASN A 58 12.01 8.52 0.22
N TYR A 59 10.99 9.37 0.27
CA TYR A 59 10.88 10.41 1.30
C TYR A 59 10.88 9.83 2.72
N LEU A 60 10.14 8.74 2.96
CA LEU A 60 10.12 8.06 4.26
C LEU A 60 11.47 7.45 4.62
N ALA A 61 12.14 6.77 3.68
CA ALA A 61 13.46 6.19 3.91
C ALA A 61 14.50 7.27 4.27
N GLU A 62 14.52 8.39 3.55
CA GLU A 62 15.37 9.54 3.86
C GLU A 62 15.05 10.12 5.24
N LYS A 63 13.78 10.27 5.60
CA LYS A 63 13.38 10.79 6.91
C LYS A 63 13.74 9.85 8.06
N LEU A 64 13.58 8.55 7.87
CA LEU A 64 13.98 7.55 8.86
C LEU A 64 15.49 7.62 9.13
N LEU A 65 16.31 7.79 8.08
CA LEU A 65 17.76 7.94 8.23
C LEU A 65 18.17 9.31 8.82
N GLN A 66 17.42 10.38 8.53
CA GLN A 66 17.65 11.70 9.11
C GLN A 66 17.35 11.74 10.61
N ILE A 67 16.23 11.16 11.04
CA ILE A 67 15.83 11.12 12.45
C ILE A 67 16.70 10.12 13.21
N ASP A 68 16.90 8.92 12.64
CA ASP A 68 17.68 7.82 13.19
C ASP A 68 17.47 7.60 14.70
N GLU A 69 16.21 7.40 15.08
CA GLU A 69 15.81 7.23 16.48
C GLU A 69 16.61 6.10 17.14
N ASN A 70 17.21 6.39 18.30
CA ASN A 70 18.10 5.47 19.05
C ASN A 70 19.33 4.98 18.27
N CYS A 71 19.80 5.70 17.25
CA CYS A 71 20.94 5.30 16.40
C CYS A 71 20.77 3.90 15.78
N ARG A 72 19.53 3.50 15.52
CA ARG A 72 19.16 2.17 15.03
C ARG A 72 19.74 1.86 13.65
N PHE A 73 19.89 2.86 12.78
CA PHE A 73 20.32 2.67 11.40
C PHE A 73 21.82 2.95 11.21
N ARG A 74 22.39 3.93 11.92
CA ARG A 74 23.83 4.24 11.81
C ARG A 74 24.75 3.16 12.38
N SER A 75 24.27 2.39 13.35
CA SER A 75 25.04 1.28 13.96
C SER A 75 25.14 0.04 13.06
N LEU A 76 24.35 -0.04 11.98
CA LEU A 76 24.29 -1.19 11.09
C LEU A 76 25.29 -1.07 9.92
N ARG A 77 25.71 -2.22 9.39
CA ARG A 77 26.46 -2.29 8.13
C ARG A 77 25.59 -1.82 6.97
N GLU A 78 26.20 -1.35 5.89
CA GLU A 78 25.47 -0.73 4.76
C GLU A 78 24.35 -1.61 4.19
N GLN A 79 24.58 -2.90 4.00
CA GLN A 79 23.58 -3.84 3.48
C GLN A 79 22.42 -4.08 4.49
N GLU A 80 22.74 -4.19 5.77
CA GLU A 80 21.75 -4.38 6.84
C GLU A 80 20.93 -3.12 7.04
N ARG A 81 21.57 -1.95 6.91
CA ARG A 81 20.93 -0.64 6.94
C ARG A 81 19.97 -0.47 5.79
N ASP A 82 20.38 -0.80 4.55
CA ASP A 82 19.51 -0.74 3.37
C ASP A 82 18.24 -1.59 3.55
N GLU A 83 18.39 -2.84 3.99
CA GLU A 83 17.25 -3.73 4.23
C GLU A 83 16.35 -3.23 5.36
N ALA A 84 16.93 -2.78 6.49
CA ALA A 84 16.18 -2.29 7.63
C ALA A 84 15.38 -1.01 7.28
N LEU A 85 15.99 -0.07 6.55
CA LEU A 85 15.32 1.15 6.07
C LEU A 85 14.22 0.80 5.07
N PHE A 86 14.52 -0.05 4.08
CA PHE A 86 13.57 -0.47 3.07
C PHE A 86 12.31 -1.10 3.71
N GLN A 87 12.48 -2.07 4.61
CA GLN A 87 11.36 -2.76 5.24
C GLN A 87 10.55 -1.82 6.14
N THR A 88 11.22 -0.96 6.90
CA THR A 88 10.53 0.02 7.77
C THR A 88 9.74 1.02 6.94
N ALA A 89 10.34 1.61 5.90
CA ALA A 89 9.66 2.53 4.99
C ALA A 89 8.51 1.85 4.23
N ARG A 90 8.67 0.58 3.83
CA ARG A 90 7.60 -0.22 3.19
C ARG A 90 6.41 -0.41 4.13
N LEU A 91 6.64 -0.75 5.40
CA LEU A 91 5.57 -0.95 6.38
C LEU A 91 4.79 0.34 6.63
N ILE A 92 5.49 1.47 6.78
CA ILE A 92 4.86 2.79 6.96
C ILE A 92 4.05 3.15 5.71
N ASN A 93 4.63 3.01 4.52
CA ASN A 93 3.96 3.34 3.27
C ASN A 93 2.73 2.45 3.02
N GLY A 94 2.84 1.15 3.30
CA GLY A 94 1.72 0.21 3.23
C GLY A 94 0.60 0.54 4.21
N ARG A 95 0.94 0.98 5.43
CA ARG A 95 -0.05 1.48 6.40
C ARG A 95 -0.73 2.75 5.92
N THR A 96 0.01 3.69 5.34
CA THR A 96 -0.55 4.91 4.74
C THR A 96 -1.54 4.55 3.62
N TYR A 97 -1.17 3.63 2.74
CA TYR A 97 -2.06 3.14 1.68
C TYR A 97 -3.35 2.53 2.23
N ALA A 98 -3.24 1.60 3.20
CA ALA A 98 -4.41 0.97 3.82
C ALA A 98 -5.31 2.01 4.51
N ARG A 99 -4.71 3.01 5.17
CA ARG A 99 -5.44 4.12 5.79
C ARG A 99 -6.18 4.97 4.75
N THR A 100 -5.54 5.36 3.65
CA THR A 100 -6.19 6.13 2.58
C THR A 100 -7.36 5.36 1.99
N ILE A 101 -7.25 4.04 1.80
CA ILE A 101 -8.38 3.24 1.32
C ILE A 101 -9.53 3.25 2.31
N LEU A 102 -9.28 2.98 3.59
CA LEU A 102 -10.36 2.78 4.55
C LEU A 102 -11.01 4.08 5.04
N PHE A 103 -10.23 5.15 5.14
CA PHE A 103 -10.71 6.42 5.68
C PHE A 103 -11.15 7.37 4.58
N ASP A 104 -10.49 7.40 3.42
CA ASP A 104 -10.84 8.36 2.38
C ASP A 104 -11.68 7.68 1.30
N TYR A 105 -11.20 6.58 0.74
CA TYR A 105 -11.88 5.93 -0.39
C TYR A 105 -13.20 5.25 0.00
N LEU A 106 -13.22 4.44 1.08
CA LEU A 106 -14.44 3.75 1.52
C LEU A 106 -15.54 4.72 1.92
N ARG A 107 -15.20 5.82 2.60
CA ARG A 107 -16.18 6.84 2.97
C ARG A 107 -16.84 7.48 1.75
N VAL A 108 -16.08 7.69 0.68
CA VAL A 108 -16.61 8.25 -0.57
C VAL A 108 -17.57 7.27 -1.23
N ILE A 109 -17.17 6.01 -1.44
CA ILE A 109 -18.01 5.05 -2.19
C ILE A 109 -19.28 4.64 -1.42
N LEU A 110 -19.22 4.65 -0.09
CA LEU A 110 -20.38 4.39 0.77
C LEU A 110 -21.26 5.64 0.98
N GLY A 111 -20.88 6.79 0.42
CA GLY A 111 -21.62 8.05 0.58
C GLY A 111 -21.61 8.62 2.01
N MET A 112 -20.72 8.13 2.88
CA MET A 112 -20.64 8.54 4.28
C MET A 112 -20.23 10.00 4.46
N ASN A 113 -19.62 10.62 3.45
CA ASN A 113 -19.29 12.05 3.46
C ASN A 113 -20.52 12.97 3.49
N ARG A 114 -21.73 12.44 3.27
CA ARG A 114 -22.99 13.20 3.31
C ARG A 114 -23.68 13.18 4.68
N ILE A 115 -23.15 12.40 5.62
CA ILE A 115 -23.73 12.17 6.93
C ILE A 115 -22.72 12.65 7.97
N GLU A 116 -23.15 13.26 9.06
CA GLU A 116 -22.30 13.67 10.19
C GLU A 116 -21.84 12.46 11.04
N SER A 117 -21.47 11.36 10.37
CA SER A 117 -20.98 10.16 11.03
C SER A 117 -19.45 10.14 11.03
N THR A 118 -18.88 10.14 12.23
CA THR A 118 -17.44 9.92 12.45
C THR A 118 -17.06 8.44 12.40
N SER A 119 -18.04 7.54 12.29
CA SER A 119 -17.83 6.10 12.25
C SER A 119 -16.87 5.73 11.13
N THR A 120 -15.77 5.07 11.49
CA THR A 120 -14.74 4.62 10.58
C THR A 120 -14.37 3.19 10.86
N VAL A 121 -13.99 2.48 9.80
CA VAL A 121 -13.37 1.16 9.94
C VAL A 121 -11.98 1.37 10.53
N GLN A 122 -11.86 1.19 11.84
CA GLN A 122 -10.60 1.30 12.56
C GLN A 122 -9.83 -0.01 12.48
N LEU A 123 -8.72 -0.02 11.73
CA LEU A 123 -7.85 -1.19 11.59
C LEU A 123 -7.19 -1.64 12.91
N THR A 124 -7.03 -0.72 13.86
CA THR A 124 -6.33 -0.97 15.13
C THR A 124 -7.28 -1.09 16.31
N ARG A 125 -8.59 -1.03 16.08
CA ARG A 125 -9.55 -1.26 17.15
C ARG A 125 -9.43 -2.71 17.58
N ASP A 126 -9.46 -2.94 18.89
CA ASP A 126 -9.62 -4.30 19.38
C ASP A 126 -11.06 -4.73 19.10
N PHE A 127 -11.23 -5.90 18.47
CA PHE A 127 -12.52 -6.45 18.11
C PHE A 127 -12.99 -7.53 19.09
N SER A 128 -12.36 -7.62 20.26
CA SER A 128 -12.76 -8.50 21.36
C SER A 128 -14.21 -8.26 21.80
N ASP A 129 -14.73 -7.06 21.57
CA ASP A 129 -16.08 -6.60 21.87
C ASP A 129 -17.12 -6.85 20.76
N VAL A 130 -16.69 -7.28 19.56
CA VAL A 130 -17.56 -7.36 18.35
C VAL A 130 -17.96 -8.80 17.99
N GLY A 131 -17.68 -9.77 18.86
CA GLY A 131 -17.95 -11.20 18.64
C GLY A 131 -18.96 -11.82 19.61
N CYS A 132 -19.75 -12.77 19.13
CA CYS A 132 -20.70 -13.61 19.87
C CYS A 132 -20.00 -14.58 20.86
N GLY A 133 -19.30 -14.06 21.87
CA GLY A 133 -18.81 -14.85 23.00
C GLY A 133 -17.55 -15.70 22.73
N GLY A 134 -16.57 -15.18 21.99
CA GLY A 134 -15.28 -15.86 21.81
C GLY A 134 -14.19 -14.96 21.23
N ASP A 135 -12.93 -15.32 21.51
CA ASP A 135 -11.75 -14.64 20.97
C ASP A 135 -11.72 -14.80 19.45
N THR A 136 -11.87 -13.70 18.71
CA THR A 136 -11.88 -13.76 17.24
C THR A 136 -10.47 -14.10 16.75
N PRO A 137 -10.27 -15.17 15.95
CA PRO A 137 -8.96 -15.56 15.50
C PRO A 137 -8.31 -14.45 14.64
N LYS A 138 -7.21 -13.88 15.12
CA LYS A 138 -6.43 -12.84 14.45
C LYS A 138 -5.30 -13.48 13.63
N ALA A 139 -4.94 -12.88 12.50
CA ALA A 139 -3.81 -13.29 11.67
C ALA A 139 -3.84 -14.74 11.11
N THR A 140 -5.02 -15.35 10.94
CA THR A 140 -5.19 -16.68 10.32
C THR A 140 -5.01 -16.70 8.80
N GLY A 141 -4.72 -15.55 8.20
CA GLY A 141 -4.48 -15.37 6.78
C GLY A 141 -5.69 -14.83 6.03
N ASN A 142 -5.44 -13.98 5.03
CA ASN A 142 -6.50 -13.46 4.17
C ASN A 142 -6.53 -14.24 2.85
N GLN A 143 -7.72 -14.59 2.36
CA GLN A 143 -7.94 -15.14 1.03
C GLN A 143 -9.05 -14.33 0.37
N SER A 144 -8.83 -13.87 -0.87
CA SER A 144 -9.85 -13.11 -1.59
C SER A 144 -10.76 -14.10 -2.33
N PRO A 145 -12.07 -14.14 -2.03
CA PRO A 145 -12.99 -15.07 -2.66
C PRO A 145 -13.29 -14.67 -4.13
N ILE A 146 -13.76 -15.61 -4.94
CA ILE A 146 -14.02 -15.37 -6.36
C ILE A 146 -15.17 -14.37 -6.58
N GLU A 147 -16.15 -14.38 -5.68
CA GLU A 147 -17.30 -13.48 -5.67
C GLU A 147 -16.84 -12.03 -5.52
N PHE A 148 -15.84 -11.77 -4.67
CA PHE A 148 -15.23 -10.45 -4.53
C PHE A 148 -14.63 -9.99 -5.87
N ASN A 149 -13.95 -10.88 -6.60
CA ASN A 149 -13.42 -10.53 -7.92
C ASN A 149 -14.53 -10.18 -8.93
N PHE A 150 -15.65 -10.91 -8.94
CA PHE A 150 -16.78 -10.62 -9.82
C PHE A 150 -17.43 -9.28 -9.50
N LEU A 151 -17.68 -8.99 -8.22
CA LEU A 151 -18.29 -7.74 -7.77
C LEU A 151 -17.43 -6.51 -8.12
N TYR A 152 -16.10 -6.65 -8.12
CA TYR A 152 -15.17 -5.56 -8.42
C TYR A 152 -14.92 -5.33 -9.93
N ARG A 153 -15.74 -5.89 -10.82
CA ARG A 153 -15.69 -5.59 -12.27
C ARG A 153 -16.38 -4.27 -12.60
N TRP A 154 -15.87 -3.14 -12.07
CA TRP A 154 -16.46 -1.80 -12.27
C TRP A 154 -15.99 -1.06 -13.54
N HIS A 155 -15.73 -1.79 -14.64
CA HIS A 155 -15.26 -1.21 -15.91
C HIS A 155 -16.25 -0.18 -16.52
N GLN A 156 -17.52 -0.26 -16.14
CA GLN A 156 -18.58 0.68 -16.54
C GLN A 156 -18.31 2.15 -16.13
N GLN A 157 -17.46 2.40 -15.14
CA GLN A 157 -17.13 3.77 -14.71
C GLN A 157 -16.05 4.45 -15.57
N LEU A 158 -15.47 3.75 -16.55
CA LEU A 158 -14.48 4.33 -17.44
C LEU A 158 -15.15 5.25 -18.46
N VAL A 159 -14.81 6.55 -18.40
CA VAL A 159 -15.25 7.53 -19.39
C VAL A 159 -14.40 7.39 -20.64
N TRP A 160 -15.02 6.97 -21.74
CA TRP A 160 -14.39 6.97 -23.06
C TRP A 160 -14.51 8.35 -23.69
N ARG A 161 -13.40 9.09 -23.76
CA ARG A 161 -13.34 10.29 -24.59
C ARG A 161 -13.05 9.86 -26.02
N MET A 162 -14.09 9.80 -26.86
CA MET A 162 -13.92 9.66 -28.30
C MET A 162 -13.12 10.87 -28.80
N LYS A 163 -12.00 10.63 -29.50
CA LYS A 163 -11.30 11.68 -30.22
C LYS A 163 -12.19 12.08 -31.39
N SER A 164 -12.81 13.26 -31.33
CA SER A 164 -13.40 13.91 -32.49
C SER A 164 -12.28 14.12 -33.50
N GLY A 165 -12.42 13.51 -34.68
CA GLY A 165 -11.57 13.78 -35.84
C GLY A 165 -11.88 15.13 -36.46
#